data_AF-A0A962SXI0-F1
#
_entry.id   AF-A0A962SXI0-F1
#
_cell.length_a   1.000
_cell.length_b   1.000
_cell.length_c   1.000
_cell.angle_alpha   90.00
_cell.angle_beta   90.00
_cell.angle_gamma   90.00
#
_symmetry.space_group_name_H-M   'P 1'
#
loop_
_entity.id
_entity.type
_entity.pdbx_description
1 polymer ?
#
loop_
_entity_poly.entity_id
_entity_poly.type
_entity_poly.pdbx_seq_one_letter_code
_entity_poly.pdbx_strand_id
1 'polypeptide(L)'
;MVSSFVSFPSTSRIIPVLITLRQLSLQRGGKPLFDNVSLTVHPGWKVGLTGANGSGKSTLFALLRDELHPDIGDLDIPLRWTLAHVAQETPALPTPALEFVLDGDAELRQIERDLLAAEAAHDGTRQAELHAHFDTIDGYSARARAGKLMAG
;
A
#
# COMPACT_ATOMS: atom_id res chain seq x y z
N MET A 1 -13.63 4.79 13.27
CA MET A 1 -14.18 3.89 12.24
C MET A 1 -13.08 3.69 11.22
N VAL A 2 -12.39 2.53 11.23
CA VAL A 2 -11.17 2.33 10.43
C VAL A 2 -11.55 1.74 9.08
N SER A 3 -11.36 2.51 8.01
CA SER A 3 -11.63 2.07 6.64
C SER A 3 -10.31 1.72 5.97
N SER A 4 -10.08 0.43 5.74
CA SER A 4 -8.96 -0.08 4.94
C SER A 4 -9.39 -0.12 3.48
N PHE A 5 -8.64 0.51 2.58
CA PHE A 5 -8.90 0.48 1.14
C PHE A 5 -7.79 -0.30 0.43
N VAL A 6 -8.19 -1.24 -0.42
CA VAL A 6 -7.32 -1.94 -1.36
C VAL A 6 -7.53 -1.27 -2.73
N SER A 7 -6.45 -0.84 -3.38
CA SER A 7 -6.48 -0.23 -4.72
C SER A 7 -6.23 -1.29 -5.79
N PHE A 8 -6.93 -1.18 -6.93
CA PHE A 8 -6.91 -2.18 -8.00
C PHE A 8 -6.23 -1.63 -9.26
N PRO A 9 -5.25 -2.33 -9.86
CA PRO A 9 -4.77 -1.97 -11.19
C PRO A 9 -5.84 -2.31 -12.25
N SER A 10 -6.21 -1.31 -13.06
CA SER A 10 -7.06 -1.49 -14.24
C SER A 10 -6.19 -1.90 -15.43
N THR A 11 -6.17 -3.18 -15.80
CA THR A 11 -5.71 -3.60 -17.13
C THR A 11 -6.32 -4.93 -17.56
N SER A 12 -6.80 -4.92 -18.79
CA SER A 12 -7.44 -5.97 -19.58
C SER A 12 -6.51 -7.13 -19.93
N ARG A 13 -6.64 -8.28 -19.24
CA ARG A 13 -6.32 -9.63 -19.75
C ARG A 13 -6.98 -10.71 -18.89
N ILE A 14 -7.47 -11.77 -19.56
CA ILE A 14 -8.52 -12.71 -19.13
C ILE A 14 -8.01 -13.83 -18.21
N ILE A 15 -7.13 -13.53 -17.26
CA ILE A 15 -6.83 -14.46 -16.16
C ILE A 15 -7.49 -13.86 -14.93
N PRO A 16 -8.45 -14.54 -14.27
CA PRO A 16 -9.04 -14.00 -13.05
C PRO A 16 -7.91 -13.92 -12.01
N VAL A 17 -7.53 -12.69 -11.69
CA VAL A 17 -6.50 -12.38 -10.69
C VAL A 17 -7.25 -12.27 -9.36
N LEU A 18 -7.21 -13.32 -8.54
CA LEU A 18 -8.07 -13.47 -7.36
C LEU A 18 -7.20 -13.60 -6.12
N ILE A 19 -7.59 -12.97 -5.00
CA ILE A 19 -7.07 -13.41 -3.70
C ILE A 19 -7.88 -14.62 -3.28
N THR A 20 -7.23 -15.76 -3.05
CA THR A 20 -7.92 -16.98 -2.64
C THR A 20 -7.37 -17.49 -1.31
N LEU A 21 -8.25 -17.58 -0.32
CA LEU A 21 -8.04 -18.29 0.93
C LEU A 21 -8.69 -19.67 0.78
N ARG A 22 -7.93 -20.74 0.97
CA ARG A 22 -8.44 -22.13 0.87
C ARG A 22 -8.25 -22.83 2.20
N GLN A 23 -9.39 -23.17 2.84
CA GLN A 23 -9.43 -23.96 4.07
C GLN A 23 -8.49 -23.44 5.16
N LEU A 24 -8.44 -22.12 5.29
CA LEU A 24 -7.51 -21.46 6.19
C LEU A 24 -7.96 -21.68 7.63
N SER A 25 -7.11 -22.35 8.41
CA SER A 25 -7.23 -22.40 9.87
C SER A 25 -5.99 -21.78 10.51
N LEU A 26 -6.22 -20.97 11.53
CA LEU A 26 -5.14 -20.34 12.28
C LEU A 26 -5.53 -20.17 13.75
N GLN A 27 -4.58 -20.50 14.62
CA GLN A 27 -4.72 -20.41 16.06
C GLN A 27 -3.71 -19.41 16.62
N ARG A 28 -4.10 -18.65 17.65
CA ARG A 28 -3.19 -17.71 18.33
C ARG A 28 -3.33 -17.88 19.83
N GLY A 29 -2.22 -18.16 20.51
CA GLY A 29 -2.20 -18.35 21.96
C GLY A 29 -3.13 -19.49 22.44
N GLY A 30 -3.27 -20.54 21.64
CA GLY A 30 -4.10 -21.71 21.98
C GLY A 30 -5.61 -21.55 21.73
N LYS A 31 -6.07 -20.43 21.14
CA LYS A 31 -7.46 -20.26 20.70
C LYS A 31 -7.56 -20.27 19.17
N PRO A 32 -8.49 -21.03 18.58
CA PRO A 32 -8.76 -20.96 17.14
C PRO A 32 -9.35 -19.59 16.80
N LEU A 33 -8.68 -18.84 15.91
CA LEU A 33 -9.15 -17.57 15.38
C LEU A 33 -9.93 -17.78 14.08
N PHE A 34 -9.41 -18.65 13.22
CA PHE A 34 -10.02 -19.05 11.96
C PHE A 34 -10.10 -20.58 11.93
N ASP A 35 -11.24 -21.09 11.47
CA ASP A 35 -11.46 -22.52 11.28
C ASP A 35 -12.06 -22.76 9.89
N ASN A 36 -11.29 -23.39 9.01
CA ASN A 36 -11.67 -23.80 7.66
C ASN A 36 -12.26 -22.67 6.80
N VAL A 37 -11.66 -21.48 6.86
CA VAL A 37 -12.15 -20.31 6.11
C VAL A 37 -11.75 -20.41 4.65
N SER A 38 -12.73 -20.34 3.76
CA SER A 38 -12.50 -20.26 2.32
C SER A 38 -13.16 -19.00 1.75
N LEU A 39 -12.37 -18.15 1.09
CA LEU A 39 -12.81 -16.88 0.55
C LEU A 39 -12.08 -16.60 -0.77
N THR A 40 -12.80 -16.09 -1.76
CA THR A 40 -12.22 -15.63 -3.02
C THR A 40 -12.63 -14.19 -3.25
N VAL A 41 -11.65 -13.30 -3.40
CA VAL A 41 -11.88 -11.88 -3.66
C VAL A 41 -11.49 -11.58 -5.11
N HIS A 42 -12.45 -11.04 -5.86
CA HIS A 42 -12.28 -10.68 -7.26
C HIS A 42 -11.78 -9.22 -7.42
N PRO A 43 -11.13 -8.89 -8.54
CA PRO A 43 -10.77 -7.52 -8.86
C PRO A 43 -12.00 -6.59 -8.85
N GLY A 44 -11.86 -5.40 -8.28
CA GLY A 44 -12.92 -4.39 -8.21
C GLY A 44 -13.91 -4.55 -7.06
N TRP A 45 -13.80 -5.62 -6.26
CA TRP A 45 -14.67 -5.82 -5.10
C TRP A 45 -14.22 -4.98 -3.91
N LYS A 46 -15.13 -4.18 -3.35
CA LYS A 46 -14.91 -3.50 -2.08
C LYS A 46 -15.38 -4.41 -0.94
N VAL A 47 -14.44 -5.08 -0.29
CA VAL A 47 -14.73 -6.01 0.82
C VAL A 47 -14.41 -5.33 2.15
N GLY A 48 -15.39 -5.31 3.06
CA GLY A 48 -15.21 -4.84 4.43
C GLY A 48 -15.11 -6.01 5.40
N LEU A 49 -14.08 -6.04 6.24
CA LEU A 49 -13.92 -7.03 7.29
C LEU A 49 -14.42 -6.47 8.64
N THR A 50 -15.50 -7.04 9.17
CA THR A 50 -16.09 -6.63 10.46
C THR A 50 -16.07 -7.80 11.46
N GLY A 51 -16.13 -7.48 12.75
CA GLY A 51 -16.18 -8.49 13.82
C GLY A 51 -15.87 -7.89 15.19
N ALA A 52 -15.99 -8.66 16.28
CA ALA A 52 -15.62 -8.22 17.62
C ALA A 52 -14.10 -7.95 17.77
N ASN A 53 -13.70 -7.15 18.77
CA ASN A 53 -12.29 -7.03 19.12
C ASN A 53 -11.76 -8.41 19.54
N GLY A 54 -10.63 -8.83 18.96
CA GLY A 54 -10.09 -10.19 19.13
C GLY A 54 -10.60 -11.24 18.13
N SER A 55 -11.47 -10.89 17.18
CA SER A 55 -11.96 -11.83 16.14
C SER A 55 -10.94 -12.17 15.04
N GLY A 56 -9.66 -11.82 15.20
CA GLY A 56 -8.63 -12.13 14.21
C GLY A 56 -8.50 -11.16 13.03
N LYS A 57 -9.15 -9.99 13.03
CA LYS A 57 -9.04 -9.03 11.91
C LYS A 57 -7.59 -8.65 11.59
N SER A 58 -6.86 -8.15 12.58
CA SER A 58 -5.44 -7.82 12.44
C SER A 58 -4.60 -9.04 12.05
N THR A 59 -5.04 -10.24 12.44
CA THR A 59 -4.41 -11.50 12.05
C THR A 59 -4.62 -11.83 10.58
N LEU A 60 -5.83 -11.61 10.03
CA LEU A 60 -6.09 -11.76 8.60
C LEU A 60 -5.30 -10.75 7.77
N PHE A 61 -5.16 -9.51 8.24
CA PHE A 61 -4.30 -8.53 7.58
C PHE A 61 -2.82 -8.92 7.62
N ALA A 62 -2.32 -9.48 8.73
CA ALA A 62 -0.95 -10.00 8.81
C ALA A 62 -0.72 -11.17 7.84
N LEU A 63 -1.71 -12.07 7.70
CA LEU A 63 -1.68 -13.14 6.68
C LEU A 63 -1.60 -12.55 5.26
N LEU A 64 -2.44 -11.55 4.95
CA LEU A 64 -2.42 -10.87 3.65
C LEU A 64 -1.13 -10.10 3.36
N ARG A 65 -0.41 -9.69 4.41
CA ARG A 65 0.88 -8.99 4.34
C ARG A 65 2.08 -9.94 4.25
N ASP A 66 1.85 -11.25 4.19
CA ASP A 66 2.90 -12.28 4.25
C ASP A 66 3.73 -12.24 5.56
N GLU A 67 3.23 -11.57 6.60
CA GLU A 67 3.87 -11.48 7.92
C GLU A 67 3.54 -12.67 8.81
N LEU A 68 2.50 -13.40 8.45
CA LEU A 68 2.02 -14.57 9.18
C LEU A 68 1.65 -15.65 8.18
N HIS A 69 2.02 -16.88 8.50
CA HIS A 69 1.64 -18.04 7.70
C HIS A 69 0.43 -18.73 8.36
N PRO A 70 -0.52 -19.25 7.57
CA PRO A 70 -1.60 -20.08 8.11
C PRO A 70 -1.06 -21.37 8.72
N ASP A 71 -1.70 -21.88 9.77
CA ASP A 71 -1.33 -23.17 10.35
C ASP A 71 -1.79 -24.33 9.44
N ILE A 72 -2.94 -24.15 8.79
CA ILE A 72 -3.54 -25.09 7.83
C ILE A 72 -4.17 -24.29 6.69
N GLY A 73 -4.05 -24.79 5.47
CA GLY A 73 -4.64 -24.19 4.27
C GLY A 73 -3.66 -23.32 3.49
N ASP A 74 -4.14 -22.76 2.38
CA ASP A 74 -3.33 -21.97 1.45
C ASP A 74 -3.90 -20.56 1.29
N LEU A 75 -2.99 -19.59 1.20
CA LEU A 75 -3.29 -18.21 0.81
C LEU A 75 -2.57 -17.90 -0.51
N ASP A 76 -3.34 -17.70 -1.57
CA ASP A 76 -2.81 -17.33 -2.87
C ASP A 76 -3.09 -15.84 -3.13
N ILE A 77 -2.01 -15.06 -3.22
CA ILE A 77 -2.03 -13.63 -3.56
C ILE A 77 -1.25 -13.45 -4.86
N PRO A 78 -1.87 -12.87 -5.90
CA PRO A 78 -1.21 -12.61 -7.16
C PRO A 78 0.00 -11.68 -7.02
N LEU A 79 1.19 -12.11 -7.47
CA LEU A 79 2.46 -11.37 -7.44
C LEU A 79 2.43 -9.94 -8.02
N ARG A 80 1.40 -9.61 -8.80
CA ARG A 80 1.24 -8.31 -9.49
C ARG A 80 0.48 -7.28 -8.65
N TRP A 81 0.01 -7.66 -7.48
CA TRP A 81 -0.87 -6.83 -6.67
C TRP A 81 -0.07 -6.00 -5.67
N THR A 82 -0.25 -4.68 -5.74
CA THR A 82 0.31 -3.76 -4.75
C THR A 82 -0.61 -3.71 -3.54
N LEU A 83 -0.16 -4.26 -2.42
CA LEU A 83 -0.85 -4.14 -1.14
C LEU A 83 -0.50 -2.80 -0.48
N ALA A 84 -1.43 -1.85 -0.48
CA ALA A 84 -1.33 -0.63 0.31
C ALA A 84 -2.07 -0.80 1.63
N HIS A 85 -1.38 -0.56 2.76
CA HIS A 85 -1.97 -0.65 4.10
C HIS A 85 -1.71 0.62 4.88
N VAL A 86 -2.76 1.20 5.46
CA VAL A 86 -2.65 2.30 6.42
C VAL A 86 -2.62 1.70 7.82
N ALA A 87 -1.53 1.91 8.55
CA ALA A 87 -1.38 1.42 9.91
C ALA A 87 -2.46 2.03 10.83
N GLN A 88 -2.98 1.20 11.75
CA GLN A 88 -4.05 1.58 12.69
C GLN A 88 -3.66 2.72 13.64
N GLU A 89 -2.36 2.96 13.83
CA GLU A 89 -1.84 4.10 14.57
C GLU A 89 -0.80 4.82 13.72
N THR A 90 -1.07 6.08 13.41
CA THR A 90 -0.06 6.98 12.85
C THR A 90 0.61 7.65 14.04
N PRO A 91 1.87 7.33 14.37
CA PRO A 91 2.57 8.07 15.41
C PRO A 91 2.53 9.56 15.02
N ALA A 92 2.36 10.44 16.00
CA ALA A 92 2.42 11.88 15.77
C ALA A 92 3.84 12.23 15.31
N LEU A 93 4.07 12.15 14.00
CA LEU A 93 5.30 12.59 13.40
C LEU A 93 5.33 14.12 13.49
N PRO A 94 6.48 14.71 13.84
CA PRO A 94 6.65 16.17 13.79
C PRO A 94 6.54 16.72 12.35
N THR A 95 6.55 15.83 11.37
CA THR A 95 6.43 16.13 9.94
C THR A 95 5.04 16.69 9.61
N PRO A 96 4.94 17.84 8.92
CA PRO A 96 3.67 18.35 8.43
C PRO A 96 2.96 17.29 7.58
N ALA A 97 1.64 17.14 7.74
CA ALA A 97 0.88 16.09 7.05
C ALA A 97 1.02 16.13 5.52
N LEU A 98 1.23 17.32 4.95
CA LEU A 98 1.51 17.50 3.52
C LEU A 98 2.85 16.88 3.09
N GLU A 99 3.90 17.04 3.92
CA GLU A 99 5.21 16.43 3.66
C GLU A 99 5.14 14.91 3.80
N PHE A 100 4.39 14.39 4.77
CA PHE A 100 4.18 12.94 4.91
C PHE A 100 3.49 12.32 3.69
N VAL A 101 2.54 13.02 3.07
CA VAL A 101 1.89 12.56 1.84
C VAL A 101 2.87 12.60 0.66
N LEU A 102 3.69 13.65 0.55
CA LEU A 102 4.73 13.76 -0.46
C LEU A 102 5.83 12.69 -0.29
N ASP A 103 6.15 12.30 0.94
CA ASP A 103 7.08 11.21 1.25
C ASP A 103 6.61 9.85 0.72
N GLY A 104 5.31 9.68 0.48
CA GLY A 104 4.77 8.50 -0.18
C GLY A 104 5.19 8.38 -1.65
N ASP A 105 5.62 9.47 -2.29
CA ASP A 105 6.12 9.49 -3.67
C ASP A 105 7.66 9.34 -3.67
N ALA A 106 8.10 8.08 -3.69
CA ALA A 106 9.52 7.75 -3.65
C ALA A 106 10.30 8.27 -4.87
N GLU A 107 9.67 8.35 -6.04
CA GLU A 107 10.28 8.84 -7.27
C GLU A 107 10.50 10.35 -7.20
N LEU A 108 9.47 11.11 -6.81
CA LEU A 108 9.58 12.55 -6.56
C LEU A 108 10.72 12.86 -5.58
N ARG A 109 10.75 12.15 -4.44
CA ARG A 109 11.79 12.34 -3.41
C ARG A 109 13.19 11.98 -3.91
N GLN A 110 13.32 11.00 -4.80
CA GLN A 110 14.61 10.65 -5.39
C GLN A 110 15.10 11.76 -6.31
N ILE A 111 14.25 12.29 -7.18
CA ILE A 111 14.61 13.37 -8.10
C ILE A 111 14.98 14.64 -7.33
N GLU A 112 14.25 15.01 -6.28
CA GLU A 112 14.58 16.16 -5.42
C GLU A 112 15.99 16.04 -4.81
N ARG A 113 16.35 14.83 -4.33
CA ARG A 113 17.70 14.57 -3.78
C ARG A 113 18.77 14.66 -4.87
N ASP A 114 18.52 14.07 -6.03
CA ASP A 114 19.47 14.05 -7.13
C ASP A 114 19.69 15.46 -7.71
N LEU A 115 18.64 16.30 -7.71
CA LEU A 115 18.74 17.69 -8.15
C LEU A 115 19.66 18.50 -7.23
N LEU A 116 19.48 18.38 -5.91
CA LEU A 116 20.36 19.00 -4.91
C LEU A 116 21.82 18.53 -5.05
N ALA A 117 22.03 17.23 -5.31
CA ALA A 117 23.37 16.69 -5.53
C ALA A 117 24.01 17.23 -6.81
N ALA A 118 23.25 17.32 -7.90
CA ALA A 118 23.71 17.88 -9.17
C ALA A 118 23.97 19.41 -9.07
N GLU A 119 23.20 20.14 -8.28
CA GLU A 119 23.46 21.53 -7.90
C GLU A 119 24.77 21.71 -7.15
N ALA A 120 25.00 20.89 -6.12
CA ALA A 120 26.23 20.92 -5.34
C ALA A 120 27.46 20.52 -6.16
N ALA A 121 27.30 19.62 -7.13
CA ALA A 121 28.37 19.21 -8.06
C ALA A 121 28.57 20.19 -9.24
N HIS A 122 27.70 21.20 -9.38
CA HIS A 122 27.65 22.10 -10.53
C HIS A 122 27.53 21.38 -11.89
N ASP A 123 26.85 20.23 -11.90
CA ASP A 123 26.61 19.43 -13.10
C ASP A 123 25.33 19.90 -13.80
N GLY A 124 25.48 20.89 -14.67
CA GLY A 124 24.36 21.49 -15.41
C GLY A 124 23.68 20.53 -16.39
N THR A 125 24.39 19.53 -16.91
CA THR A 125 23.79 18.52 -17.81
C THR A 125 22.86 17.63 -17.00
N ARG A 126 23.32 17.14 -15.84
CA ARG A 126 22.49 16.31 -14.98
C ARG A 126 21.29 17.06 -14.41
N GLN A 127 21.44 18.33 -14.06
CA GLN A 127 20.33 19.18 -13.65
C GLN A 127 19.25 19.28 -14.74
N ALA A 128 19.65 19.52 -15.98
CA ALA A 128 18.70 19.63 -17.10
C ALA A 128 17.91 18.33 -17.32
N GLU A 129 18.57 17.18 -17.25
CA GLU A 129 17.92 15.87 -17.34
C GLU A 129 16.91 15.65 -16.21
N LEU A 130 17.32 15.95 -14.96
CA LEU A 130 16.46 15.77 -13.79
C LEU A 130 15.27 16.73 -13.81
N HIS A 131 15.44 17.98 -14.29
CA HIS A 131 14.31 18.90 -14.50
C HIS A 131 13.32 18.39 -15.55
N ALA A 132 13.80 17.81 -16.66
CA ALA A 132 12.93 17.21 -17.67
C ALA A 132 12.18 15.99 -17.11
N HIS A 133 12.84 15.17 -16.27
CA HIS A 133 12.19 14.05 -15.59
C HIS A 133 11.18 14.54 -14.55
N PHE A 134 11.51 15.57 -13.78
CA PHE A 134 10.61 16.19 -12.81
C PHE A 134 9.33 16.75 -13.47
N ASP A 135 9.44 17.34 -14.66
CA ASP A 135 8.29 17.77 -15.45
C ASP A 135 7.45 16.58 -15.95
N THR A 136 8.11 15.51 -16.41
CA THR A 136 7.44 14.29 -16.91
C THR A 136 6.58 13.62 -15.85
N ILE A 137 6.99 13.65 -14.58
CA ILE A 137 6.22 13.09 -13.46
C ILE A 137 5.21 14.09 -12.86
N ASP A 138 5.04 15.26 -13.49
CA ASP A 138 4.22 16.36 -12.97
C ASP A 138 4.61 16.74 -11.53
N GLY A 139 5.93 16.85 -11.30
CA GLY A 139 6.53 17.12 -10.00
C GLY A 139 6.21 18.52 -9.48
N TYR A 140 6.11 19.51 -10.37
CA TYR A 140 5.74 20.89 -9.99
C TYR A 140 4.34 21.00 -9.40
N SER A 141 3.43 20.08 -9.76
CA SER A 141 2.07 20.03 -9.22
C SER A 141 1.96 19.16 -7.96
N ALA A 142 3.00 18.39 -7.61
CA ALA A 142 2.93 17.34 -6.59
C ALA A 142 2.38 17.85 -5.24
N ARG A 143 2.81 19.04 -4.79
CA ARG A 143 2.32 19.66 -3.56
C ARG A 143 0.83 19.99 -3.62
N ALA A 144 0.35 20.49 -4.76
CA ALA A 144 -1.07 20.77 -4.97
C ALA A 144 -1.91 19.48 -5.05
N ARG A 145 -1.38 18.44 -5.71
CA ARG A 145 -2.00 17.11 -5.77
C ARG A 145 -2.11 16.48 -4.37
N ALA A 146 -1.04 16.55 -3.57
CA ALA A 146 -1.04 16.08 -2.20
C ALA A 146 -2.05 16.85 -1.33
N GLY A 147 -2.11 18.18 -1.46
CA GLY A 147 -3.12 19.00 -0.77
C GLY A 147 -4.56 18.63 -1.15
N LYS A 148 -4.81 18.37 -2.45
CA LYS A 148 -6.13 17.91 -2.92
C LYS A 148 -6.51 16.54 -2.37
N LEU A 149 -5.56 15.60 -2.34
CA LEU A 149 -5.76 14.26 -1.74
C LEU A 149 -6.13 14.35 -0.25
N MET A 150 -5.53 15.31 0.47
CA MET A 150 -5.83 15.55 1.89
C MET A 150 -7.18 16.24 2.12
N ALA A 151 -7.66 17.04 1.15
CA ALA A 151 -8.91 17.78 1.27
C ALA A 151 -10.17 16.95 0.95
N GLY A 152 -10.01 15.80 0.27
CA GLY A 152 -11.10 14.91 -0.14
C GLY A 152 -11.53 15.11 -1.59
#